data_AF-A0A5S3V6U5-F1
#
_entry.id   AF-A0A5S3V6U5-F1
#
_cell.length_a   1.000
_cell.length_b   1.000
_cell.length_c   1.000
_cell.angle_alpha   90.00
_cell.angle_beta   90.00
_cell.angle_gamma   90.00
#
_symmetry.space_group_name_H-M   'P 1'
#
loop_
_entity.id
_entity.type
_entity.pdbx_description
1 polymer ?
#
loop_
_entity_poly.entity_id
_entity_poly.type
_entity_poly.pdbx_seq_one_letter_code
_entity_poly.pdbx_strand_id
1 'polypeptide(L)'
;MFIWCNEKQAIKLNGTFLLTHPETGERWVDSEQAQQWYSQYEANSVEQDLVTETELTNVELNCVVGAIRTPSHFVKGQEVKITAAENTDVTLTGSLAISDETFLLPVLRDDGRRLYFPIAVVDGEFTAVFNFPTSGKYTVSTELLNEEFAQPRFSADLLTFYVVRQTANAA
;
A
#
# COMPACT_ATOMS: atom_id res chain seq x y z
N MET A 1 24.32 -18.48 9.78
CA MET A 1 25.49 -19.08 10.45
C MET A 1 26.60 -19.31 9.44
N PHE A 2 27.77 -18.71 9.65
CA PHE A 2 28.97 -18.93 8.83
C PHE A 2 29.57 -20.32 9.06
N ILE A 3 29.77 -21.09 8.00
CA ILE A 3 30.47 -22.38 8.05
C ILE A 3 31.46 -22.44 6.90
N TRP A 4 32.75 -22.51 7.20
CA TRP A 4 33.80 -22.66 6.19
C TRP A 4 34.07 -24.13 5.85
N CYS A 5 34.22 -24.44 4.56
CA CYS A 5 34.58 -25.76 4.06
C CYS A 5 35.97 -25.72 3.41
N ASN A 6 36.99 -26.23 4.09
CA ASN A 6 38.37 -26.28 3.60
C ASN A 6 38.52 -27.07 2.30
N GLU A 7 37.84 -28.22 2.16
CA GLU A 7 37.95 -29.09 0.98
C GLU A 7 37.46 -28.41 -0.30
N LYS A 8 36.44 -27.55 -0.19
CA LYS A 8 35.81 -26.87 -1.32
C LYS A 8 36.23 -25.42 -1.46
N GLN A 9 36.97 -24.88 -0.48
CA GLN A 9 37.25 -23.45 -0.33
C GLN A 9 35.97 -22.62 -0.49
N ALA A 10 34.95 -22.96 0.31
CA ALA A 10 33.60 -22.46 0.13
C ALA A 10 32.92 -22.12 1.45
N ILE A 11 32.00 -21.16 1.39
CA ILE A 11 31.10 -20.82 2.50
C ILE A 11 29.84 -21.67 2.39
N LYS A 12 29.45 -22.37 3.45
CA LYS A 12 28.15 -23.06 3.51
C LYS A 12 27.12 -22.16 4.20
N LEU A 13 26.15 -21.67 3.42
CA LEU A 13 25.02 -20.85 3.88
C LEU A 13 23.71 -21.53 3.52
N ASN A 14 22.79 -21.64 4.49
CA ASN A 14 21.43 -22.18 4.27
C ASN A 14 21.40 -23.50 3.49
N GLY A 15 22.36 -24.39 3.75
CA GLY A 15 22.48 -25.70 3.08
C GLY A 15 23.18 -25.70 1.71
N THR A 16 23.55 -24.54 1.18
CA THR A 16 24.21 -24.37 -0.12
C THR A 16 25.66 -23.93 0.04
N PHE A 17 26.53 -24.27 -0.91
CA PHE A 17 27.94 -23.84 -0.93
C PHE A 17 28.14 -22.66 -1.90
N LEU A 18 28.66 -21.55 -1.39
CA LEU A 18 29.17 -20.42 -2.17
C LEU A 18 30.65 -20.63 -2.43
N LEU A 19 30.98 -21.01 -3.66
CA LEU A 19 32.35 -21.30 -4.11
C LEU A 19 33.16 -20.05 -4.48
N THR A 20 32.47 -18.94 -4.73
CA THR A 20 33.06 -17.67 -5.18
C THR A 20 32.38 -16.50 -4.49
N HIS A 21 33.08 -15.37 -4.43
CA HIS A 21 32.55 -14.10 -3.97
C HIS A 21 31.42 -13.66 -4.89
N PRO A 22 30.20 -13.40 -4.39
CA PRO A 22 29.05 -13.09 -5.25
C PRO A 22 29.23 -11.85 -6.12
N GLU A 23 29.99 -10.87 -5.65
CA GLU A 23 30.19 -9.59 -6.37
C GLU A 23 31.37 -9.59 -7.35
N THR A 24 32.46 -10.30 -7.04
CA THR A 24 33.67 -10.30 -7.88
C THR A 24 33.76 -11.55 -8.76
N GLY A 25 33.04 -12.62 -8.42
CA GLY A 25 33.11 -13.92 -9.08
C GLY A 25 34.41 -14.69 -8.80
N GLU A 26 35.30 -14.14 -7.98
CA GLU A 26 36.58 -14.77 -7.64
C GLU A 26 36.44 -15.84 -6.56
N ARG A 27 37.35 -16.82 -6.52
CA ARG A 27 37.35 -17.82 -5.45
C ARG A 27 37.78 -17.21 -4.12
N TRP A 28 37.21 -17.73 -3.05
CA TRP A 28 37.64 -17.40 -1.70
C TRP A 28 39.11 -17.79 -1.48
N VAL A 29 39.90 -16.86 -0.96
CA VAL A 29 41.32 -17.07 -0.68
C VAL A 29 41.50 -17.86 0.61
N ASP A 30 40.74 -17.50 1.65
CA ASP A 30 40.79 -18.13 2.97
C ASP A 30 39.49 -17.92 3.76
N SER A 31 39.43 -18.50 4.96
CA SER A 31 38.27 -18.37 5.85
C SER A 31 38.11 -16.97 6.43
N GLU A 32 39.18 -16.18 6.51
CA GLU A 32 39.15 -14.84 7.11
C GLU A 32 38.48 -13.84 6.17
N GLN A 33 38.85 -13.84 4.89
CA GLN A 33 38.20 -13.07 3.84
C GLN A 33 36.71 -13.42 3.74
N ALA A 34 36.38 -14.72 3.78
CA ALA A 34 35.01 -15.21 3.75
C ALA A 34 34.19 -14.78 4.98
N GLN A 35 34.81 -14.74 6.16
CA GLN A 35 34.18 -14.27 7.39
C GLN A 35 33.94 -12.76 7.38
N GLN A 36 34.90 -11.97 6.87
CA GLN A 36 34.75 -10.52 6.73
C GLN A 36 33.58 -10.16 5.81
N TRP A 37 33.48 -10.81 4.65
CA TRP A 37 32.33 -10.65 3.76
C TRP A 37 31.02 -11.08 4.43
N TYR A 38 31.00 -12.22 5.11
CA TYR A 38 29.79 -12.69 5.80
C TYR A 38 29.32 -11.73 6.90
N SER A 39 30.25 -11.14 7.67
CA SER A 39 29.90 -10.15 8.69
C SER A 39 29.33 -8.87 8.08
N GLN A 40 29.83 -8.43 6.92
CA GLN A 40 29.24 -7.31 6.17
C GLN A 40 27.88 -7.68 5.60
N TYR A 41 27.74 -8.88 5.04
CA TYR A 41 26.47 -9.41 4.55
C TYR A 41 25.42 -9.48 5.67
N GLU A 42 25.75 -9.99 6.85
CA GLU A 42 24.84 -10.00 8.00
C GLU A 42 24.53 -8.58 8.48
N ALA A 43 25.51 -7.69 8.58
CA ALA A 43 25.27 -6.30 8.97
C ALA A 43 24.32 -5.59 7.98
N ASN A 44 24.54 -5.75 6.68
CA ASN A 44 23.67 -5.20 5.63
C ASN A 44 22.29 -5.86 5.61
N SER A 45 22.21 -7.17 5.90
CA SER A 45 20.92 -7.89 5.99
C SER A 45 20.12 -7.39 7.20
N VAL A 46 20.79 -7.14 8.33
CA VAL A 46 20.19 -6.58 9.54
C VAL A 46 19.81 -5.12 9.34
N GLU A 47 20.61 -4.33 8.61
CA GLU A 47 20.26 -2.95 8.23
C GLU A 47 19.09 -2.90 7.24
N GLN A 48 18.97 -3.86 6.31
CA GLN A 48 17.81 -3.99 5.43
C GLN A 48 16.55 -4.42 6.19
N ASP A 49 16.66 -5.31 7.17
CA ASP A 49 15.54 -5.66 8.06
C ASP A 49 15.24 -4.53 9.08
N LEU A 50 16.19 -3.62 9.33
CA LEU A 50 16.01 -2.37 10.09
C LEU A 50 15.56 -1.19 9.22
N VAL A 51 15.27 -1.39 7.93
CA VAL A 51 14.46 -0.45 7.15
C VAL A 51 13.05 -0.52 7.73
N THR A 52 12.88 0.21 8.83
CA THR A 52 11.66 0.71 9.45
C THR A 52 10.39 -0.02 9.01
N GLU A 53 9.81 -0.80 9.92
CA GLU A 53 8.36 -0.94 10.01
C GLU A 53 7.78 0.47 9.84
N THR A 54 7.37 0.78 8.60
CA THR A 54 6.99 2.14 8.25
C THR A 54 5.65 2.33 8.90
N GLU A 55 5.61 3.15 9.95
CA GLU A 55 4.37 3.43 10.67
C GLU A 55 3.42 4.10 9.68
N LEU A 56 2.46 3.30 9.17
CA LEU A 56 1.53 3.76 8.17
C LEU A 56 0.62 4.83 8.79
N THR A 57 0.49 5.95 8.11
CA THR A 57 -0.44 7.01 8.54
C THR A 57 -1.86 6.49 8.36
N ASN A 58 -2.62 6.44 9.45
CA ASN A 58 -4.00 5.95 9.45
C ASN A 58 -4.91 6.96 8.72
N VAL A 59 -5.73 6.46 7.81
CA VAL A 59 -6.83 7.20 7.16
C VAL A 59 -8.12 6.83 7.88
N GLU A 60 -8.80 7.80 8.49
CA GLU A 60 -10.05 7.54 9.23
C GLU A 60 -11.22 8.22 8.54
N LEU A 61 -12.21 7.42 8.13
CA LEU A 61 -13.45 7.94 7.55
C LEU A 61 -14.40 8.43 8.65
N ASN A 62 -14.83 9.69 8.56
CA ASN A 62 -15.74 10.30 9.54
C ASN A 62 -17.16 10.46 8.99
N CYS A 63 -17.31 10.85 7.72
CA CYS A 63 -18.62 11.16 7.14
C CYS A 63 -18.72 10.78 5.66
N VAL A 64 -19.94 10.43 5.24
CA VAL A 64 -20.31 10.20 3.83
C VAL A 64 -21.61 10.96 3.57
N VAL A 65 -21.58 11.88 2.61
CA VAL A 65 -22.73 12.72 2.19
C VAL A 65 -23.04 12.46 0.71
N GLY A 66 -24.32 12.46 0.33
CA GLY A 66 -24.75 12.27 -1.07
C GLY A 66 -24.93 10.81 -1.50
N ALA A 67 -24.57 9.84 -0.65
CA ALA A 67 -24.83 8.43 -0.88
C ALA A 67 -26.31 8.06 -0.67
N ILE A 68 -26.81 7.05 -1.40
CA ILE A 68 -28.15 6.47 -1.19
C ILE A 68 -28.18 5.67 0.11
N ARG A 69 -27.11 4.92 0.40
CA ARG A 69 -26.95 4.16 1.65
C ARG A 69 -25.50 4.21 2.11
N THR A 70 -25.31 4.35 3.41
CA THR A 70 -24.02 4.30 4.11
C THR A 70 -24.23 3.58 5.45
N PRO A 71 -23.21 2.91 6.01
CA PRO A 71 -23.26 2.45 7.39
C PRO A 71 -23.52 3.62 8.34
N SER A 72 -24.21 3.36 9.45
CA SER A 72 -24.46 4.38 10.47
C SER A 72 -23.22 4.69 11.32
N HIS A 73 -22.27 3.76 11.36
CA HIS A 73 -21.00 3.86 12.06
C HIS A 73 -19.90 3.19 11.25
N PHE A 74 -18.68 3.73 11.33
CA PHE A 74 -17.49 3.14 10.75
C PHE A 74 -16.69 2.45 11.84
N VAL A 75 -16.36 1.17 11.63
CA VAL A 75 -15.62 0.35 12.58
C VAL A 75 -14.29 -0.02 11.94
N LYS A 76 -13.19 0.37 12.61
CA LYS A 76 -11.84 0.09 12.13
C LYS A 76 -11.64 -1.41 11.86
N GLY A 77 -11.02 -1.73 10.73
CA GLY A 77 -10.76 -3.08 10.25
C GLY A 77 -11.96 -3.73 9.54
N GLN A 78 -13.09 -3.03 9.36
CA GLN A 78 -14.24 -3.55 8.62
C GLN A 78 -14.39 -2.88 7.26
N GLU A 79 -14.83 -3.66 6.28
CA GLU A 79 -15.19 -3.12 4.97
C GLU A 79 -16.36 -2.14 5.09
N VAL A 80 -16.16 -0.92 4.62
CA VAL A 80 -17.19 0.12 4.55
C VAL A 80 -17.89 0.06 3.20
N LYS A 81 -19.20 -0.20 3.22
CA LYS A 81 -20.03 -0.39 2.01
C LYS A 81 -20.94 0.80 1.77
N ILE A 82 -20.70 1.53 0.68
CA ILE A 82 -21.46 2.73 0.31
C ILE A 82 -22.26 2.44 -0.95
N THR A 83 -23.56 2.77 -0.98
CA THR A 83 -24.38 2.71 -2.20
C THR A 83 -24.59 4.12 -2.73
N ALA A 84 -24.27 4.35 -4.00
CA ALA A 84 -24.36 5.66 -4.65
C ALA A 84 -25.09 5.56 -5.99
N ALA A 85 -25.60 6.68 -6.48
CA ALA A 85 -26.10 6.77 -7.86
C ALA A 85 -24.95 7.20 -8.78
N GLU A 86 -24.91 6.69 -10.02
CA GLU A 86 -24.00 7.23 -11.03
C GLU A 86 -24.29 8.70 -11.32
N ASN A 87 -23.28 9.44 -11.77
CA ASN A 87 -23.34 10.87 -12.09
C ASN A 87 -23.82 11.77 -10.93
N THR A 88 -23.64 11.31 -9.68
CA THR A 88 -24.00 12.06 -8.47
C THR A 88 -22.77 12.21 -7.59
N ASP A 89 -22.62 13.39 -6.98
CA ASP A 89 -21.52 13.66 -6.06
C ASP A 89 -21.74 12.95 -4.72
N VAL A 90 -20.75 12.16 -4.31
CA VAL A 90 -20.63 11.59 -2.97
C VAL A 90 -19.40 12.19 -2.32
N THR A 91 -19.60 12.93 -1.23
CA THR A 91 -18.50 13.56 -0.49
C THR A 91 -18.14 12.69 0.71
N LEU A 92 -16.87 12.30 0.79
CA LEU A 92 -16.28 11.67 1.97
C LEU A 92 -15.43 12.69 2.70
N THR A 93 -15.55 12.73 4.02
CA THR A 93 -14.65 13.48 4.89
C THR A 93 -14.11 12.59 6.01
N GLY A 94 -12.92 12.92 6.49
CA GLY A 94 -12.24 12.13 7.50
C GLY A 94 -10.96 12.79 7.99
N SER A 95 -10.19 12.07 8.81
CA SER A 95 -8.89 12.52 9.29
C SER A 95 -7.75 11.83 8.54
N LEU A 96 -6.71 12.58 8.25
CA LEU A 96 -5.46 12.10 7.68
C LEU A 96 -4.32 13.00 8.17
N ALA A 97 -3.50 12.48 9.08
CA ALA A 97 -2.46 13.25 9.78
C ALA A 97 -1.22 13.54 8.91
N ILE A 98 -1.42 14.28 7.82
CA ILE A 98 -0.36 14.79 6.94
C ILE A 98 -0.45 16.32 6.84
N SER A 99 0.60 16.95 6.30
CA SER A 99 0.57 18.37 5.96
C SER A 99 -0.44 18.65 4.84
N ASP A 100 -0.93 19.89 4.80
CA ASP A 100 -1.87 20.33 3.78
C ASP A 100 -1.37 20.03 2.37
N GLU A 101 -2.13 19.24 1.64
CA GLU A 101 -1.77 18.78 0.30
C GLU A 101 -3.02 18.43 -0.50
N THR A 102 -2.93 18.56 -1.82
CA THR A 102 -3.95 18.05 -2.75
C THR A 102 -3.29 17.02 -3.66
N PHE A 103 -3.92 15.86 -3.79
CA PHE A 103 -3.41 14.77 -4.62
C PHE A 103 -4.56 13.98 -5.27
N LEU A 104 -4.21 13.02 -6.11
CA LEU A 104 -5.18 12.15 -6.79
C LEU A 104 -5.30 10.82 -6.05
N LEU A 105 -6.54 10.48 -5.69
CA LEU A 105 -6.92 9.24 -5.06
C LEU A 105 -7.30 8.20 -6.12
N PRO A 106 -6.55 7.09 -6.26
CA PRO A 106 -6.92 6.00 -7.16
C PRO A 106 -8.11 5.22 -6.61
N VAL A 107 -9.02 4.85 -7.50
CA VAL A 107 -10.19 4.00 -7.24
C VAL A 107 -10.27 2.92 -8.31
N LEU A 108 -10.31 1.66 -7.90
CA LEU A 108 -10.36 0.52 -8.80
C LEU A 108 -11.81 0.13 -9.10
N ARG A 109 -12.17 0.03 -10.37
CA ARG A 109 -13.44 -0.53 -10.81
C ARG A 109 -13.34 -2.06 -10.96
N ASP A 110 -14.46 -2.76 -10.81
CA ASP A 110 -14.56 -4.22 -10.97
C ASP A 110 -14.07 -4.77 -12.32
N ASP A 111 -14.05 -3.96 -13.37
CA ASP A 111 -13.48 -4.29 -14.69
C ASP A 111 -11.96 -4.03 -14.82
N GLY A 112 -11.29 -3.68 -13.71
CA GLY A 112 -9.86 -3.45 -13.64
C GLY A 112 -9.42 -2.03 -14.02
N ARG A 113 -10.34 -1.15 -14.44
CA ARG A 113 -9.99 0.25 -14.74
C ARG A 113 -9.78 1.07 -13.48
N ARG A 114 -8.81 1.99 -13.52
CA ARG A 114 -8.58 2.98 -12.47
C ARG A 114 -9.28 4.29 -12.81
N LEU A 115 -9.92 4.88 -11.81
CA LEU A 115 -10.38 6.26 -11.81
C LEU A 115 -9.57 7.02 -10.78
N TYR A 116 -9.36 8.31 -11.01
CA TYR A 116 -8.59 9.17 -10.11
C TYR A 116 -9.47 10.34 -9.70
N PHE A 117 -9.63 10.53 -8.39
CA PHE A 117 -10.43 11.61 -7.82
C PHE A 117 -9.54 12.57 -7.05
N PRO A 118 -9.72 13.89 -7.18
CA PRO A 118 -8.98 14.84 -6.36
C PRO A 118 -9.39 14.69 -4.89
N ILE A 119 -8.40 14.71 -4.00
CA ILE A 119 -8.57 14.76 -2.55
C ILE A 119 -7.72 15.91 -2.02
N ALA A 120 -8.27 16.66 -1.07
CA ALA A 120 -7.56 17.72 -0.37
C ALA A 120 -7.48 17.37 1.11
N VAL A 121 -6.30 17.57 1.71
CA VAL A 121 -6.10 17.55 3.15
C VAL A 121 -5.82 18.98 3.60
N VAL A 122 -6.58 19.46 4.59
CA VAL A 122 -6.40 20.79 5.20
C VAL A 122 -6.54 20.61 6.71
N ASP A 123 -5.56 21.08 7.47
CA ASP A 123 -5.53 20.97 8.93
C ASP A 123 -5.73 19.52 9.44
N GLY A 124 -5.21 18.54 8.68
CA GLY A 124 -5.33 17.11 9.00
C GLY A 124 -6.71 16.49 8.71
N GLU A 125 -7.63 17.23 8.11
CA GLU A 125 -8.91 16.71 7.62
C GLU A 125 -8.87 16.53 6.11
N PHE A 126 -9.24 15.34 5.63
CA PHE A 126 -9.38 15.10 4.20
C PHE A 126 -10.81 15.32 3.72
N THR A 127 -10.95 15.79 2.48
CA THR A 127 -12.22 15.84 1.74
C THR A 127 -12.01 15.28 0.34
N ALA A 128 -12.85 14.31 -0.05
CA ALA A 128 -12.84 13.71 -1.38
C ALA A 128 -14.26 13.69 -1.96
N VAL A 129 -14.42 14.19 -3.20
CA VAL A 129 -15.70 14.18 -3.91
C VAL A 129 -15.64 13.14 -5.03
N PHE A 130 -16.49 12.13 -4.94
CA PHE A 130 -16.61 11.06 -5.91
C PHE A 130 -17.83 11.27 -6.79
N ASN A 131 -17.61 11.37 -8.09
CA ASN A 131 -18.66 11.34 -9.10
C ASN A 131 -18.39 10.18 -10.06
N PHE A 132 -19.10 9.06 -9.85
CA PHE A 132 -18.89 7.85 -10.65
C PHE A 132 -19.68 7.92 -11.97
N PRO A 133 -19.02 7.90 -13.13
CA PRO A 133 -19.70 8.12 -14.42
C PRO A 133 -20.62 6.97 -14.85
N THR A 134 -20.42 5.78 -14.26
CA THR A 134 -21.15 4.57 -14.64
C THR A 134 -21.42 3.68 -13.44
N SER A 135 -22.51 2.92 -13.48
CA SER A 135 -22.81 1.86 -12.52
C SER A 135 -21.74 0.77 -12.47
N GLY A 136 -21.57 0.16 -11.31
CA GLY A 136 -20.59 -0.92 -11.07
C GLY A 136 -20.11 -0.94 -9.63
N LYS A 137 -19.17 -1.84 -9.34
CA LYS A 137 -18.47 -1.86 -8.05
C LYS A 137 -17.13 -1.12 -8.19
N TYR A 138 -16.85 -0.26 -7.22
CA TYR A 138 -15.59 0.48 -7.11
C TYR A 138 -14.99 0.28 -5.72
N THR A 139 -13.66 0.19 -5.64
CA THR A 139 -12.95 -0.09 -4.38
C THR A 139 -11.76 0.82 -4.18
N VAL A 140 -11.54 1.21 -2.93
CA VAL A 140 -10.30 1.83 -2.45
C VAL A 140 -9.74 0.94 -1.35
N SER A 141 -8.52 0.46 -1.53
CA SER A 141 -7.83 -0.41 -0.56
C SER A 141 -6.50 0.19 -0.15
N THR A 142 -5.94 -0.29 0.96
CA THR A 142 -4.60 0.12 1.41
C THR A 142 -3.54 -0.12 0.35
N GLU A 143 -3.60 -1.25 -0.37
CA GLU A 143 -2.65 -1.54 -1.45
C GLU A 143 -2.76 -0.52 -2.58
N LEU A 144 -3.99 -0.17 -2.99
CA LEU A 144 -4.22 0.79 -4.06
C LEU A 144 -3.76 2.20 -3.69
N LEU A 145 -3.96 2.63 -2.44
CA LEU A 145 -3.49 3.92 -1.93
C LEU A 145 -1.95 4.05 -1.98
N ASN A 146 -1.25 2.94 -1.85
CA ASN A 146 0.20 2.91 -1.72
C ASN A 146 0.93 2.52 -3.01
N GLU A 147 0.20 2.14 -4.06
CA GLU A 147 0.77 1.55 -5.28
C GLU A 147 1.78 2.46 -5.99
N GLU A 148 1.55 3.78 -5.96
CA GLU A 148 2.38 4.77 -6.64
C GLU A 148 3.55 5.30 -5.77
N PHE A 149 3.64 4.86 -4.52
CA PHE A 149 4.71 5.28 -3.62
C PHE A 149 5.83 4.24 -3.58
N ALA A 150 7.08 4.71 -3.55
CA ALA A 150 8.25 3.83 -3.42
C ALA A 150 8.24 3.00 -2.12
N GLN A 151 7.58 3.52 -1.08
CA GLN A 151 7.33 2.85 0.19
C GLN A 151 5.89 3.12 0.63
N PRO A 152 5.19 2.13 1.23
CA PRO A 152 3.85 2.33 1.77
C PRO A 152 3.79 3.47 2.79
N ARG A 153 2.82 4.38 2.64
CA ARG A 153 2.62 5.57 3.49
C ARG A 153 1.34 5.52 4.31
N PHE A 154 0.29 4.87 3.81
CA PHE A 154 -1.06 4.98 4.34
C PHE A 154 -1.64 3.62 4.75
N SER A 155 -2.51 3.60 5.75
CA SER A 155 -3.35 2.45 6.09
C SER A 155 -4.80 2.90 6.15
N ALA A 156 -5.69 2.16 5.51
CA ALA A 156 -7.11 2.49 5.42
C ALA A 156 -7.99 1.24 5.40
N ASP A 157 -9.20 1.37 5.93
CA ASP A 157 -10.24 0.35 5.77
C ASP A 157 -10.66 0.22 4.30
N LEU A 158 -11.02 -0.99 3.89
CA LEU A 158 -11.53 -1.24 2.54
C LEU A 158 -12.83 -0.47 2.32
N LEU A 159 -12.84 0.46 1.37
CA LEU A 159 -14.04 1.15 0.92
C LEU A 159 -14.56 0.48 -0.34
N THR A 160 -15.84 0.09 -0.33
CA THR A 160 -16.53 -0.45 -1.50
C THR A 160 -17.75 0.43 -1.82
N PHE A 161 -17.75 1.03 -3.02
CA PHE A 161 -18.90 1.72 -3.58
C PHE A 161 -19.68 0.78 -4.51
N TYR A 162 -20.96 0.61 -4.24
CA TYR A 162 -21.94 -0.01 -5.13
C TYR A 162 -22.70 1.12 -5.85
N VAL A 163 -22.30 1.40 -7.09
CA VAL A 163 -22.89 2.47 -7.89
C VAL A 163 -24.03 1.89 -8.73
N VAL A 164 -25.25 2.37 -8.49
CA VAL A 164 -26.44 1.98 -9.24
C VAL A 164 -26.71 2.98 -10.37
N ARG A 165 -27.30 2.49 -11.46
CA ARG A 165 -27.73 3.37 -12.54
C ARG A 165 -28.79 4.34 -12.06
N GLN A 166 -28.70 5.58 -12.50
CA GLN A 166 -29.88 6.45 -12.47
C GLN A 166 -30.79 5.98 -13.58
N THR A 167 -31.90 5.33 -13.22
CA THR A 167 -33.01 5.27 -14.16
C THR A 167 -33.54 6.69 -14.26
N ALA A 168 -33.37 7.32 -15.43
CA ALA A 168 -34.12 8.52 -15.74
C ALA A 168 -35.59 8.19 -15.49
N ASN A 169 -36.21 8.86 -14.51
CA ASN A 169 -37.66 8.89 -14.45
C ASN A 169 -38.09 9.43 -15.81
N ALA A 170 -38.78 8.61 -16.58
CA ALA A 170 -39.49 9.05 -17.77
C ALA A 170 -40.47 10.14 -17.31
N ALA A 171 -40.07 11.39 -17.52
CA ALA A 171 -40.94 12.56 -17.47
C ALA A 171 -41.77 12.61 -18.75
#